data_AF-A0A2I0SMC1-F1
#
_entry.id   AF-A0A2I0SMC1-F1
#
_cell.length_a   1.000
_cell.length_b   1.000
_cell.length_c   1.000
_cell.angle_alpha   90.00
_cell.angle_beta   90.00
_cell.angle_gamma   90.00
#
_symmetry.space_group_name_H-M   'P 1'
#
loop_
_entity.id
_entity.type
_entity.pdbx_description
1 polymer ?
#
loop_
_entity_poly.entity_id
_entity_poly.type
_entity_poly.pdbx_seq_one_letter_code
_entity_poly.pdbx_strand_id
1 'polypeptide(L)'
;MEFCHGGRLLDPTLAGVQIWQVRITADGEPVGSLRAARCLWWEAVDLRERLTDEGSFLAEVARQLLDPDGAFIQDFDEMVKRPDYMLVLDRCEMVPPWDDALTVAGVVAAAVGRLTDGSFAVVFPRSGAPGSVGAQLLEQAGTLLAAVEFTGELLVLDTSTGALADAAVRVRDRLIDRVRHGGVDRDDLDEKDWLENQEYRALTPRTAALLRLAVEQLSQEAWQEVAALGDEALPRGAGGLFGSLPPVTLRQDGAWRRQMARAFDDLAADLADGRALLLCKGEEMALHLGIRRAQNIHRNRPRLLARAVEGLPAAARDFDWYACSDLLFEDHDVLSLFDDDVDRAPDVADRALPDWFSPFDDDRARAPDRGFRHP
;
A
#
# COMPACT_ATOMS: atom_id res chain seq x y z
N MET A 1 -6.74 -9.89 8.87
CA MET A 1 -6.31 -10.97 7.95
C MET A 1 -4.79 -11.00 7.93
N GLU A 2 -4.20 -12.12 8.34
CA GLU A 2 -2.75 -12.32 8.31
C GLU A 2 -2.42 -13.29 7.18
N PHE A 3 -1.41 -12.93 6.38
CA PHE A 3 -1.04 -13.68 5.18
C PHE A 3 0.25 -14.43 5.45
N CYS A 4 0.21 -15.75 5.35
CA CYS A 4 1.39 -16.59 5.48
C CYS A 4 1.61 -17.36 4.18
N HIS A 5 2.60 -16.96 3.39
CA HIS A 5 3.07 -17.79 2.29
C HIS A 5 4.09 -18.82 2.78
N GLY A 6 3.99 -20.04 2.26
CA GLY A 6 5.00 -21.07 2.40
C GLY A 6 5.40 -21.53 1.00
N GLY A 7 6.47 -20.96 0.46
CA GLY A 7 7.08 -21.43 -0.79
C GLY A 7 8.27 -22.32 -0.48
N ARG A 8 8.31 -23.51 -1.07
CA ARG A 8 9.54 -24.28 -1.18
C ARG A 8 10.10 -23.98 -2.57
N LEU A 9 11.13 -23.16 -2.64
CA LEU A 9 11.97 -23.11 -3.83
C LEU A 9 12.60 -24.51 -3.96
N LEU A 10 12.05 -25.35 -4.85
CA LEU A 10 12.43 -26.76 -4.93
C LEU A 10 13.90 -26.90 -5.40
N ASP A 11 14.35 -25.97 -6.23
CA ASP A 11 15.75 -25.78 -6.61
C ASP A 11 15.93 -24.38 -7.27
N PRO A 12 16.74 -23.45 -6.72
CA PRO A 12 17.03 -22.16 -7.37
C PRO A 12 17.74 -22.27 -8.73
N THR A 13 18.21 -23.46 -9.10
CA THR A 13 18.83 -23.73 -10.41
C THR A 13 17.83 -24.21 -11.48
N LEU A 14 16.60 -24.56 -11.08
CA LEU A 14 15.51 -24.89 -12.01
C LEU A 14 14.79 -23.60 -12.42
N ALA A 15 15.28 -22.98 -13.49
CA ALA A 15 14.62 -21.87 -14.16
C ALA A 15 13.21 -22.26 -14.69
N GLY A 16 12.35 -21.26 -14.94
CA GLY A 16 11.08 -21.45 -15.64
C GLY A 16 9.83 -21.28 -14.79
N VAL A 17 9.30 -22.35 -14.20
CA VAL A 17 8.00 -22.33 -13.49
C VAL A 17 8.21 -22.55 -11.99
N GLN A 18 7.72 -21.62 -11.17
CA GLN A 18 7.75 -21.70 -9.71
C GLN A 18 6.32 -21.77 -9.17
N ILE A 19 5.98 -22.86 -8.47
CA ILE A 19 4.66 -23.04 -7.88
C ILE A 19 4.64 -22.52 -6.44
N TRP A 20 3.65 -21.68 -6.16
CA TRP A 20 3.40 -21.07 -4.86
C TRP A 20 2.07 -21.54 -4.30
N GLN A 21 2.08 -21.99 -3.04
CA GLN A 21 0.87 -22.19 -2.25
C GLN A 21 0.79 -21.11 -1.17
N VAL A 22 -0.20 -20.25 -1.30
CA VAL A 22 -0.49 -19.17 -0.37
C VAL A 22 -1.54 -19.67 0.62
N ARG A 23 -1.23 -19.62 1.92
CA ARG A 23 -2.21 -19.90 2.98
C ARG A 23 -2.82 -18.60 3.48
N ILE A 24 -4.14 -18.57 3.54
CA ILE A 24 -4.91 -17.40 3.94
C ILE A 24 -5.46 -17.65 5.33
N THR A 25 -5.20 -16.73 6.27
CA THR A 25 -5.64 -16.87 7.67
C THR A 25 -6.42 -15.65 8.16
N ALA A 26 -7.43 -15.91 8.99
CA ALA A 26 -8.15 -14.90 9.75
C ALA A 26 -7.98 -15.24 11.23
N ASP A 27 -7.46 -14.28 12.01
CA ASP A 27 -7.17 -14.45 13.44
C ASP A 27 -6.34 -15.71 13.77
N GLY A 28 -5.40 -16.05 12.87
CA GLY A 28 -4.52 -17.22 12.97
C GLY A 28 -5.13 -18.52 12.48
N GLU A 29 -6.43 -18.56 12.19
CA GLU A 29 -7.13 -19.76 11.69
C GLU A 29 -7.10 -19.81 10.15
N PRO A 30 -6.88 -20.98 9.54
CA PRO A 30 -6.87 -21.13 8.08
C PRO A 30 -8.28 -20.96 7.51
N VAL A 31 -8.45 -20.00 6.61
CA VAL A 31 -9.73 -19.69 5.94
C VAL A 31 -9.70 -19.92 4.43
N GLY A 32 -8.53 -20.25 3.88
CA GLY A 32 -8.42 -20.55 2.47
C GLY A 32 -7.00 -20.74 1.98
N SER A 33 -6.88 -20.96 0.68
CA SER A 33 -5.61 -21.01 -0.01
C SER A 33 -5.70 -20.53 -1.46
N LEU A 34 -4.59 -20.04 -1.98
CA LEU A 34 -4.42 -19.60 -3.36
C LEU A 34 -3.17 -20.29 -3.93
N ARG A 35 -3.28 -20.91 -5.10
CA ARG A 35 -2.14 -21.42 -5.87
C ARG A 35 -1.79 -20.42 -6.95
N ALA A 36 -0.49 -20.17 -7.12
CA ALA A 36 0.03 -19.33 -8.18
C ALA A 36 1.25 -19.98 -8.83
N ALA A 37 1.38 -19.90 -10.15
CA ALA A 37 2.55 -20.31 -10.91
C ALA A 37 3.27 -19.07 -11.45
N ARG A 38 4.46 -18.78 -10.94
CA ARG A 38 5.32 -17.69 -11.41
C ARG A 38 6.21 -18.23 -12.53
N CYS A 39 6.14 -17.60 -13.70
CA CYS A 39 6.73 -18.07 -14.94
C CYS A 39 7.77 -17.06 -15.43
N LEU A 40 9.03 -17.50 -15.53
CA LEU A 40 10.18 -16.69 -15.92
C LEU A 40 10.59 -17.03 -17.35
N TRP A 41 10.11 -16.24 -18.31
CA TRP A 41 10.22 -16.55 -19.74
C TRP A 41 11.67 -16.56 -20.26
N TRP A 42 12.46 -15.53 -19.95
CA TRP A 42 13.84 -15.42 -20.44
C TRP A 42 14.82 -16.41 -19.80
N GLU A 43 14.44 -17.09 -18.72
CA GLU A 43 15.27 -18.11 -18.07
C GLU A 43 14.94 -19.53 -18.52
N ALA A 44 13.82 -19.77 -19.22
CA ALA A 44 13.37 -21.11 -19.59
C ALA A 44 13.17 -21.31 -21.10
N VAL A 45 14.04 -22.12 -21.69
CA VAL A 45 14.01 -22.55 -23.10
C VAL A 45 12.78 -23.45 -23.41
N ASP A 46 12.13 -23.99 -22.38
CA ASP A 46 11.08 -25.02 -22.43
C ASP A 46 9.82 -24.61 -21.63
N LEU A 47 9.56 -23.30 -21.45
CA LEU A 47 8.47 -22.80 -20.60
C LEU A 47 7.11 -23.42 -20.93
N ARG A 48 6.81 -23.60 -22.22
CA ARG A 48 5.56 -24.23 -22.69
C ARG A 48 5.41 -25.68 -22.21
N GLU A 49 6.48 -26.46 -22.28
CA GLU A 49 6.49 -27.86 -21.83
C GLU A 49 6.31 -27.92 -20.30
N ARG A 50 7.06 -27.10 -19.57
CA ARG A 50 6.98 -27.02 -18.11
C ARG A 50 5.58 -26.65 -17.62
N LEU A 51 4.93 -25.69 -18.25
CA LEU A 51 3.55 -25.32 -17.90
C LEU A 51 2.56 -26.44 -18.21
N THR A 52 2.80 -27.20 -19.28
CA THR A 52 1.97 -28.34 -19.65
C THR A 52 2.05 -29.47 -18.62
N ASP A 53 3.22 -29.70 -18.03
CA ASP A 53 3.45 -30.72 -17.01
C ASP A 53 2.78 -30.41 -15.65
N GLU A 54 2.54 -29.13 -15.35
CA GLU A 54 2.11 -28.67 -14.03
C GLU A 54 0.59 -28.70 -13.77
N GLY A 55 -0.22 -28.99 -14.81
CA GLY A 55 -1.66 -29.20 -14.67
C GLY A 55 -2.48 -28.65 -15.84
N SER A 56 -3.78 -28.99 -15.87
CA SER A 56 -4.64 -28.73 -17.03
C SER A 56 -4.84 -27.25 -17.34
N PHE A 57 -4.94 -26.38 -16.33
CA PHE A 57 -5.10 -24.95 -16.58
C PHE A 57 -3.79 -24.30 -17.05
N LEU A 58 -2.65 -24.70 -16.49
CA LEU A 58 -1.34 -24.20 -16.92
C LEU A 58 -1.00 -24.67 -18.34
N ALA A 59 -1.37 -25.91 -18.69
CA ALA A 59 -1.30 -26.41 -20.07
C ALA A 59 -2.15 -25.56 -21.02
N GLU A 60 -3.34 -25.13 -20.59
CA GLU A 60 -4.22 -24.29 -21.39
C GLU A 60 -3.63 -22.88 -21.58
N VAL A 61 -3.09 -22.29 -20.52
CA VAL A 61 -2.37 -21.01 -20.60
C VAL A 61 -1.18 -21.11 -21.56
N ALA A 62 -0.37 -22.16 -21.46
CA ALA A 62 0.75 -22.39 -22.37
C ALA A 62 0.29 -22.57 -23.83
N ARG A 63 -0.83 -23.26 -24.05
CA ARG A 63 -1.40 -23.46 -25.39
C ARG A 63 -1.87 -22.15 -26.03
N GLN A 64 -2.43 -21.25 -25.23
CA GLN A 64 -3.04 -20.01 -25.70
C GLN A 64 -2.06 -18.83 -25.78
N LEU A 65 -1.09 -18.75 -24.88
CA LEU A 65 -0.21 -17.60 -24.76
C LEU A 65 1.17 -17.81 -25.41
N LEU A 66 1.59 -19.06 -25.59
CA LEU A 66 2.90 -19.40 -26.12
C LEU A 66 2.80 -20.08 -27.50
N ASP A 67 3.73 -19.76 -28.38
CA ASP A 67 3.96 -20.44 -29.64
C ASP A 67 4.69 -21.80 -29.42
N PRO A 68 4.85 -22.65 -30.45
CA PRO A 68 5.53 -23.95 -30.28
C PRO A 68 6.98 -23.85 -29.80
N ASP A 69 7.64 -22.71 -30.01
CA ASP A 69 9.02 -22.45 -29.59
C ASP A 69 9.10 -21.86 -28.18
N GLY A 70 7.95 -21.61 -27.53
CA GLY A 70 7.85 -21.10 -26.16
C GLY A 70 7.93 -19.57 -26.06
N ALA A 71 7.89 -18.85 -27.18
CA ALA A 71 7.76 -17.40 -27.20
C ALA A 71 6.29 -16.98 -27.02
N PHE A 72 6.05 -15.76 -26.52
CA PHE A 72 4.70 -15.22 -26.47
C PHE A 72 4.14 -15.03 -27.88
N ILE A 73 2.86 -15.35 -28.06
CA ILE A 73 2.18 -15.09 -29.33
C ILE A 73 1.98 -13.59 -29.54
N GLN A 74 1.97 -13.14 -30.79
CA GLN A 74 1.86 -11.73 -31.16
C GLN A 74 0.65 -11.04 -30.50
N ASP A 75 -0.53 -11.67 -30.52
CA ASP A 75 -1.75 -11.09 -29.94
C ASP A 75 -1.61 -10.80 -28.43
N PHE A 76 -0.83 -11.61 -27.72
CA PHE A 76 -0.57 -11.42 -26.29
C PHE A 76 0.45 -10.31 -26.05
N ASP A 77 1.53 -10.27 -26.84
CA ASP A 77 2.54 -9.20 -26.80
C ASP A 77 1.97 -7.83 -27.18
N GLU A 78 0.96 -7.77 -28.04
CA GLU A 78 0.26 -6.52 -28.37
C GLU A 78 -0.65 -6.03 -27.23
N MET A 79 -1.20 -6.96 -26.44
CA MET A 79 -2.08 -6.64 -25.32
C MET A 79 -1.32 -6.19 -24.07
N VAL A 80 -0.20 -6.85 -23.75
CA VAL A 80 0.60 -6.56 -22.56
C VAL A 80 1.82 -5.74 -22.97
N LYS A 81 2.04 -4.56 -22.37
CA LYS A 81 3.06 -3.62 -22.86
C LYS A 81 4.47 -4.22 -22.88
N ARG A 82 4.81 -5.05 -21.89
CA ARG A 82 6.08 -5.80 -21.76
C ARG A 82 5.91 -7.01 -20.82
N PRO A 83 5.42 -8.17 -21.29
CA PRO A 83 5.36 -9.36 -20.44
C PRO A 83 6.76 -9.97 -20.32
N ASP A 84 7.60 -9.43 -19.43
CA ASP A 84 8.89 -10.07 -19.12
C ASP A 84 8.67 -11.38 -18.34
N TYR A 85 7.52 -11.46 -17.66
CA TYR A 85 7.13 -12.57 -16.79
C TYR A 85 5.61 -12.78 -16.79
N MET A 86 5.18 -13.97 -16.38
CA MET A 86 3.77 -14.30 -16.19
C MET A 86 3.51 -14.86 -14.80
N LEU A 87 2.38 -14.49 -14.20
CA LEU A 87 1.88 -15.05 -12.95
C LEU A 87 0.51 -15.65 -13.20
N VAL A 88 0.39 -16.97 -13.18
CA VAL A 88 -0.88 -17.66 -13.40
C VAL A 88 -1.52 -18.00 -12.06
N LEU A 89 -2.75 -17.57 -11.83
CA LEU A 89 -3.52 -17.91 -10.64
C LEU A 89 -4.53 -18.99 -11.01
N ASP A 90 -4.29 -20.24 -10.64
CA ASP A 90 -5.05 -21.38 -11.19
C ASP A 90 -6.02 -22.02 -10.19
N ARG A 91 -5.80 -21.82 -8.89
CA ARG A 91 -6.65 -22.39 -7.84
C ARG A 91 -6.86 -21.43 -6.68
N CYS A 92 -8.12 -21.20 -6.33
CA CYS A 92 -8.51 -20.47 -5.12
C CYS A 92 -9.56 -21.28 -4.35
N GLU A 93 -9.32 -21.50 -3.08
CA GLU A 93 -10.25 -22.14 -2.16
C GLU A 93 -10.43 -21.24 -0.96
N MET A 94 -11.67 -20.85 -0.69
CA MET A 94 -12.03 -20.01 0.45
C MET A 94 -13.21 -20.65 1.16
N VAL A 95 -13.23 -20.59 2.49
CA VAL A 95 -14.38 -21.03 3.28
C VAL A 95 -15.29 -19.85 3.61
N PRO A 96 -16.62 -20.05 3.69
CA PRO A 96 -17.52 -19.01 4.18
C PRO A 96 -17.12 -18.47 5.57
N PRO A 97 -17.30 -17.16 5.83
CA PRO A 97 -17.90 -16.15 4.95
C PRO A 97 -16.88 -15.44 4.01
N TRP A 98 -15.69 -16.02 3.82
CA TRP A 98 -14.58 -15.39 3.09
C TRP A 98 -14.56 -15.73 1.59
N ASP A 99 -15.54 -16.49 1.11
CA ASP A 99 -15.66 -17.02 -0.25
C ASP A 99 -16.40 -16.09 -1.20
N ASP A 100 -16.15 -14.78 -1.09
CA ASP A 100 -16.73 -13.77 -1.96
C ASP A 100 -15.68 -13.07 -2.83
N ALA A 101 -16.11 -12.58 -3.99
CA ALA A 101 -15.22 -11.97 -4.99
C ALA A 101 -14.40 -10.78 -4.47
N LEU A 102 -14.97 -9.95 -3.59
CA LEU A 102 -14.27 -8.77 -3.08
C LEU A 102 -13.15 -9.18 -2.12
N THR A 103 -13.42 -10.15 -1.23
CA THR A 103 -12.40 -10.72 -0.35
C THR A 103 -11.28 -11.38 -1.16
N VAL A 104 -11.65 -12.18 -2.17
CA VAL A 104 -10.68 -12.86 -3.04
C VAL A 104 -9.86 -11.83 -3.85
N ALA A 105 -10.46 -10.76 -4.37
CA ALA A 105 -9.74 -9.69 -5.04
C ALA A 105 -8.69 -9.03 -4.12
N GLY A 106 -9.03 -8.79 -2.85
CA GLY A 106 -8.07 -8.26 -1.87
C GLY A 106 -6.90 -9.21 -1.61
N VAL A 107 -7.18 -10.52 -1.49
CA VAL A 107 -6.15 -11.55 -1.35
C VAL A 107 -5.26 -11.62 -2.59
N VAL A 108 -5.85 -11.63 -3.78
CA VAL A 108 -5.14 -11.67 -5.06
C VAL A 108 -4.25 -10.45 -5.20
N ALA A 109 -4.75 -9.23 -4.99
CA ALA A 109 -3.94 -8.02 -5.07
C ALA A 109 -2.73 -8.07 -4.14
N ALA A 110 -2.95 -8.54 -2.90
CA ALA A 110 -1.87 -8.72 -1.93
C ALA A 110 -0.89 -9.85 -2.28
N ALA A 111 -1.33 -10.88 -3.00
CA ALA A 111 -0.47 -11.96 -3.49
C ALA A 111 0.37 -11.48 -4.69
N VAL A 112 -0.26 -10.82 -5.67
CA VAL A 112 0.42 -10.23 -6.83
C VAL A 112 1.52 -9.28 -6.34
N GLY A 113 1.19 -8.30 -5.49
CA GLY A 113 2.16 -7.34 -4.95
C GLY A 113 3.34 -7.94 -4.16
N ARG A 114 3.27 -9.22 -3.79
CA ARG A 114 4.40 -9.95 -3.15
C ARG A 114 5.15 -10.88 -4.10
N LEU A 115 4.46 -11.44 -5.09
CA LEU A 115 5.02 -12.43 -6.01
C LEU A 115 5.58 -11.81 -7.30
N THR A 116 5.29 -10.54 -7.55
CA THR A 116 5.79 -9.78 -8.70
C THR A 116 6.75 -8.69 -8.24
N ASP A 117 7.90 -8.60 -8.90
CA ASP A 117 8.99 -7.65 -8.67
C ASP A 117 9.31 -6.79 -9.92
N GLY A 118 8.42 -6.80 -10.91
CA GLY A 118 8.57 -6.08 -12.18
C GLY A 118 7.29 -6.14 -13.03
N SER A 119 7.45 -6.08 -14.35
CA SER A 119 6.35 -6.17 -15.31
C SER A 119 5.88 -7.63 -15.46
N PHE A 120 4.68 -7.91 -15.00
CA PHE A 120 4.06 -9.23 -15.07
C PHE A 120 2.74 -9.14 -15.82
N ALA A 121 2.45 -10.15 -16.63
CA ALA A 121 1.08 -10.49 -17.00
C ALA A 121 0.50 -11.43 -15.95
N VAL A 122 -0.54 -11.00 -15.23
CA VAL A 122 -1.27 -11.86 -14.29
C VAL A 122 -2.43 -12.50 -15.05
N VAL A 123 -2.47 -13.84 -15.07
CA VAL A 123 -3.45 -14.63 -15.83
C VAL A 123 -4.45 -15.28 -14.88
N PHE A 124 -5.73 -15.08 -15.17
CA PHE A 124 -6.85 -15.62 -14.42
C PHE A 124 -7.68 -16.59 -15.28
N PRO A 125 -8.22 -17.67 -14.70
CA PRO A 125 -9.20 -18.52 -15.33
C PRO A 125 -10.54 -17.80 -15.42
N ARG A 126 -11.27 -18.03 -16.51
CA ARG A 126 -12.70 -17.75 -16.61
C ARG A 126 -13.53 -18.92 -16.11
N SER A 127 -14.79 -18.66 -15.78
CA SER A 127 -15.74 -19.68 -15.37
C SER A 127 -15.88 -20.75 -16.44
N GLY A 128 -15.51 -21.99 -16.11
CA GLY A 128 -15.49 -23.12 -17.04
C GLY A 128 -14.12 -23.49 -17.59
N ALA A 129 -13.06 -22.74 -17.26
CA ALA A 129 -11.69 -23.09 -17.63
C ALA A 129 -11.28 -24.47 -17.06
N PRO A 130 -10.61 -25.33 -17.85
CA PRO A 130 -10.38 -26.72 -17.49
C PRO A 130 -9.44 -26.88 -16.29
N GLY A 131 -9.96 -27.50 -15.22
CA GLY A 131 -9.23 -27.88 -14.01
C GLY A 131 -8.75 -26.71 -13.14
N SER A 132 -9.29 -25.52 -13.35
CA SER A 132 -9.23 -24.47 -12.34
C SER A 132 -10.24 -24.74 -11.23
N VAL A 133 -9.77 -24.67 -9.97
CA VAL A 133 -10.62 -24.77 -8.78
C VAL A 133 -10.87 -23.36 -8.26
N GLY A 134 -12.14 -22.99 -8.06
CA GLY A 134 -12.51 -21.62 -7.71
C GLY A 134 -12.42 -20.63 -8.88
N ALA A 135 -12.48 -21.13 -10.12
CA ALA A 135 -12.40 -20.32 -11.35
C ALA A 135 -13.38 -19.13 -11.35
N GLN A 136 -14.62 -19.34 -10.88
CA GLN A 136 -15.61 -18.28 -10.78
C GLN A 136 -15.19 -17.15 -9.84
N LEU A 137 -14.61 -17.48 -8.69
CA LEU A 137 -14.11 -16.48 -7.73
C LEU A 137 -12.90 -15.74 -8.29
N LEU A 138 -12.00 -16.46 -8.97
CA LEU A 138 -10.82 -15.86 -9.61
C LEU A 138 -11.19 -14.97 -10.79
N GLU A 139 -12.18 -15.35 -11.61
CA GLU A 139 -12.69 -14.53 -12.71
C GLU A 139 -13.26 -13.21 -12.17
N GLN A 140 -14.17 -13.30 -11.19
CA GLN A 140 -14.80 -12.12 -10.57
C GLN A 140 -13.76 -11.23 -9.87
N ALA A 141 -12.79 -11.82 -9.17
CA ALA A 141 -11.68 -11.09 -8.58
C ALA A 141 -10.80 -10.41 -9.63
N GLY A 142 -10.50 -11.09 -10.73
CA GLY A 142 -9.79 -10.53 -11.88
C GLY A 142 -10.51 -9.32 -12.45
N THR A 143 -11.82 -9.40 -12.67
CA THR A 143 -12.64 -8.27 -13.13
C THR A 143 -12.59 -7.08 -12.16
N LEU A 144 -12.71 -7.33 -10.84
CA LEU A 144 -12.58 -6.28 -9.83
C LEU A 144 -11.19 -5.63 -9.84
N LEU A 145 -10.16 -6.36 -10.24
CA LEU A 145 -8.78 -5.91 -10.39
C LEU A 145 -8.46 -5.36 -11.79
N ALA A 146 -9.48 -5.13 -12.62
CA ALA A 146 -9.36 -4.62 -13.99
C ALA A 146 -8.60 -5.55 -14.96
N ALA A 147 -8.62 -6.87 -14.73
CA ALA A 147 -8.21 -7.84 -15.72
C ALA A 147 -9.17 -7.79 -16.92
N VAL A 148 -8.62 -7.82 -18.12
CA VAL A 148 -9.35 -7.77 -19.39
C VAL A 148 -9.48 -9.17 -19.99
N GLU A 149 -10.54 -9.38 -20.76
CA GLU A 149 -10.72 -10.62 -21.51
C GLU A 149 -9.63 -10.74 -22.58
N PHE A 150 -8.91 -11.86 -22.57
CA PHE A 150 -8.01 -12.25 -23.65
C PHE A 150 -8.68 -13.29 -24.55
N THR A 151 -9.29 -14.32 -23.94
CA THR A 151 -10.03 -15.38 -24.64
C THR A 151 -11.26 -15.83 -23.85
N GLY A 152 -12.00 -16.80 -24.39
CA GLY A 152 -13.12 -17.45 -23.70
C GLY A 152 -12.73 -18.11 -22.38
N GLU A 153 -11.45 -18.40 -22.17
CA GLU A 153 -10.95 -19.10 -20.99
C GLU A 153 -10.04 -18.24 -20.08
N LEU A 154 -9.49 -17.12 -20.58
CA LEU A 154 -8.46 -16.34 -19.87
C LEU A 154 -8.85 -14.85 -19.71
N LEU A 155 -8.65 -14.34 -18.50
CA LEU A 155 -8.46 -12.90 -18.28
C LEU A 155 -6.98 -12.60 -18.04
N VAL A 156 -6.55 -11.41 -18.43
CA VAL A 156 -5.18 -10.95 -18.25
C VAL A 156 -5.15 -9.56 -17.65
N LEU A 157 -4.23 -9.35 -16.73
CA LEU A 157 -3.97 -8.08 -16.07
C LEU A 157 -2.49 -7.72 -16.26
N ASP A 158 -2.23 -6.58 -16.87
CA ASP A 158 -0.87 -6.04 -17.05
C ASP A 158 -0.48 -5.15 -15.86
N THR A 159 0.48 -5.60 -15.05
CA THR A 159 0.93 -4.86 -13.88
C THR A 159 1.66 -3.56 -14.22
N SER A 160 2.10 -3.37 -15.46
CA SER A 160 2.82 -2.17 -15.91
C SER A 160 1.93 -0.96 -16.23
N THR A 161 0.61 -1.15 -16.30
CA THR A 161 -0.34 -0.11 -16.75
C THR A 161 -0.85 0.79 -15.62
N GLY A 162 -0.52 0.49 -14.35
CA GLY A 162 -1.10 1.17 -13.19
C GLY A 162 -2.52 0.74 -12.85
N ALA A 163 -3.24 0.10 -13.78
CA ALA A 163 -4.64 -0.32 -13.59
C ALA A 163 -4.84 -1.23 -12.36
N LEU A 164 -3.88 -2.12 -12.09
CA LEU A 164 -3.89 -2.95 -10.88
C LEU A 164 -3.77 -2.10 -9.61
N ALA A 165 -2.92 -1.08 -9.58
CA ALA A 165 -2.74 -0.26 -8.40
C ALA A 165 -4.05 0.47 -8.06
N ASP A 166 -4.67 1.11 -9.04
CA ASP A 166 -5.95 1.81 -8.86
C ASP A 166 -7.06 0.84 -8.46
N ALA A 167 -7.14 -0.33 -9.09
CA ALA A 167 -8.14 -1.33 -8.77
C ALA A 167 -7.94 -1.95 -7.39
N ALA A 168 -6.70 -2.20 -6.98
CA ALA A 168 -6.36 -2.69 -5.65
C ALA A 168 -6.72 -1.67 -4.56
N VAL A 169 -6.54 -0.37 -4.83
CA VAL A 169 -7.03 0.72 -3.97
C VAL A 169 -8.55 0.63 -3.84
N ARG A 170 -9.30 0.62 -4.95
CA ARG A 170 -10.78 0.51 -4.92
C ARG A 170 -11.27 -0.74 -4.17
N VAL A 171 -10.65 -1.90 -4.40
CA VAL A 171 -10.99 -3.15 -3.72
C VAL A 171 -10.73 -3.04 -2.22
N ARG A 172 -9.58 -2.50 -1.82
CA ARG A 172 -9.24 -2.27 -0.41
C ARG A 172 -10.25 -1.33 0.24
N ASP A 173 -10.64 -0.27 -0.45
CA ASP A 173 -11.55 0.74 0.08
C ASP A 173 -12.95 0.17 0.25
N ARG A 174 -13.43 -0.64 -0.70
CA ARG A 174 -14.66 -1.42 -0.57
C ARG A 174 -14.60 -2.46 0.55
N LEU A 175 -13.47 -3.11 0.79
CA LEU A 175 -13.29 -4.03 1.92
C LEU A 175 -13.35 -3.31 3.26
N ILE A 176 -12.70 -2.15 3.36
CA ILE A 176 -12.74 -1.28 4.52
C ILE A 176 -14.19 -0.83 4.77
N ASP A 177 -14.89 -0.37 3.73
CA ASP A 177 -16.30 0.00 3.80
C ASP A 177 -17.18 -1.15 4.31
N ARG A 178 -16.99 -2.37 3.78
CA ARG A 178 -17.72 -3.55 4.23
C ARG A 178 -17.50 -3.83 5.71
N VAL A 179 -16.27 -3.72 6.21
CA VAL A 179 -15.96 -3.91 7.64
C VAL A 179 -16.62 -2.82 8.48
N ARG A 180 -16.64 -1.58 8.00
CA ARG A 180 -17.20 -0.43 8.73
C ARG A 180 -18.73 -0.41 8.74
N HIS A 181 -19.38 -0.82 7.65
CA HIS A 181 -20.80 -0.57 7.39
C HIS A 181 -21.64 -1.82 7.11
N GLY A 182 -21.04 -3.02 7.15
CA GLY A 182 -21.78 -4.28 7.02
C GLY A 182 -22.16 -4.66 5.58
N GLY A 183 -21.52 -4.07 4.58
CA GLY A 183 -21.61 -4.52 3.18
C GLY A 183 -22.84 -4.03 2.40
N VAL A 184 -23.27 -2.79 2.61
CA VAL A 184 -24.24 -2.16 1.71
C VAL A 184 -23.54 -1.96 0.35
N ASP A 185 -24.12 -2.46 -0.74
CA ASP A 185 -23.65 -2.18 -2.11
C ASP A 185 -23.89 -0.70 -2.41
N ARG A 186 -22.81 0.06 -2.64
CA ARG A 186 -22.79 1.53 -2.77
C ARG A 186 -22.50 1.99 -4.20
N ASP A 187 -23.02 1.29 -5.21
CA ASP A 187 -22.98 1.83 -6.58
C ASP A 187 -23.85 3.10 -6.73
N ASP A 188 -24.66 3.47 -5.72
CA ASP A 188 -25.59 4.62 -5.73
C ASP A 188 -25.23 5.78 -4.79
N LEU A 189 -24.11 5.74 -4.04
CA LEU A 189 -23.69 6.88 -3.21
C LEU A 189 -22.62 7.68 -3.93
N ASP A 190 -23.03 8.86 -4.40
CA ASP A 190 -22.20 9.87 -5.05
C ASP A 190 -20.92 10.08 -4.22
N GLU A 191 -19.75 9.97 -4.86
CA GLU A 191 -18.40 10.12 -4.27
C GLU A 191 -18.29 11.39 -3.39
N LYS A 192 -19.15 12.36 -3.68
CA LYS A 192 -19.32 13.64 -2.99
C LYS A 192 -19.88 13.55 -1.56
N ASP A 193 -20.83 12.65 -1.29
CA ASP A 193 -21.48 12.54 0.03
C ASP A 193 -20.50 12.02 1.11
N TRP A 194 -19.43 11.36 0.68
CA TRP A 194 -18.37 10.82 1.54
C TRP A 194 -17.39 11.87 2.04
N LEU A 195 -16.97 12.79 1.17
CA LEU A 195 -16.00 13.84 1.49
C LEU A 195 -16.60 14.97 2.34
N GLU A 196 -17.92 15.13 2.30
CA GLU A 196 -18.67 16.18 3.01
C GLU A 196 -19.10 15.77 4.42
N ASN A 197 -19.06 14.48 4.77
CA ASN A 197 -19.52 14.03 6.07
C ASN A 197 -18.44 14.23 7.16
N GLN A 198 -18.58 15.32 7.93
CA GLN A 198 -17.63 15.76 8.97
C GLN A 198 -17.31 14.68 10.04
N GLU A 199 -18.22 13.74 10.29
CA GLU A 199 -17.94 12.64 11.22
C GLU A 199 -16.80 11.74 10.73
N TYR A 200 -16.61 11.59 9.42
CA TYR A 200 -15.56 10.74 8.82
C TYR A 200 -14.17 11.38 8.86
N ARG A 201 -14.07 12.71 8.87
CA ARG A 201 -12.80 13.43 9.06
C ARG A 201 -12.30 13.39 10.51
N ALA A 202 -13.18 13.10 11.47
CA ALA A 202 -12.80 13.05 12.89
C ALA A 202 -12.12 11.71 13.24
N LEU A 203 -10.96 11.77 13.88
CA LEU A 203 -10.28 10.58 14.40
C LEU A 203 -11.11 9.89 15.50
N THR A 204 -11.05 8.56 15.58
CA THR A 204 -11.57 7.88 16.79
C THR A 204 -10.69 8.18 17.99
N PRO A 205 -11.22 8.10 19.23
CA PRO A 205 -10.41 8.31 20.42
C PRO A 205 -9.17 7.40 20.47
N ARG A 206 -9.30 6.12 20.07
CA ARG A 206 -8.17 5.17 20.06
C ARG A 206 -7.15 5.47 18.97
N THR A 207 -7.59 5.84 17.77
CA THR A 207 -6.69 6.23 16.67
C THR A 207 -5.94 7.51 17.03
N ALA A 208 -6.64 8.53 17.54
CA ALA A 208 -6.03 9.78 17.99
C ALA A 208 -5.00 9.54 19.09
N ALA A 209 -5.32 8.72 20.10
CA ALA A 209 -4.40 8.40 21.19
C ALA A 209 -3.11 7.71 20.71
N LEU A 210 -3.23 6.74 19.80
CA LEU A 210 -2.06 6.05 19.26
C LEU A 210 -1.24 6.96 18.32
N LEU A 211 -1.91 7.75 17.48
CA LEU A 211 -1.25 8.70 16.59
C LEU A 211 -0.52 9.78 17.39
N ARG A 212 -1.15 10.30 18.45
CA ARG A 212 -0.52 11.23 19.40
C ARG A 212 0.75 10.64 20.01
N LEU A 213 0.68 9.42 20.54
CA LEU A 213 1.85 8.73 21.10
C LEU A 213 2.98 8.61 20.07
N ALA A 214 2.64 8.27 18.82
CA ALA A 214 3.61 8.15 17.75
C ALA A 214 4.29 9.50 17.43
N VAL A 215 3.51 10.57 17.33
CA VAL A 215 3.99 11.93 17.07
C VAL A 215 4.80 12.48 18.26
N GLU A 216 4.42 12.19 19.50
CA GLU A 216 5.20 12.56 20.70
C GLU A 216 6.59 11.90 20.71
N GLN A 217 6.69 10.63 20.30
CA GLN A 217 7.98 9.95 20.14
C GLN A 217 8.83 10.60 19.05
N LEU A 218 8.23 10.92 17.90
CA LEU A 218 8.92 11.60 16.80
C LEU A 218 9.39 13.00 17.21
N SER A 219 8.58 13.76 17.94
CA SER A 219 8.98 15.05 18.52
C SER A 219 10.21 14.88 19.43
N GLN A 220 10.19 13.89 20.33
CA GLN A 220 11.32 13.65 21.22
C GLN A 220 12.60 13.29 20.46
N GLU A 221 12.50 12.43 19.44
CA GLU A 221 13.61 12.09 18.54
C GLU A 221 14.11 13.31 17.76
N ALA A 222 13.19 14.12 17.21
CA ALA A 222 13.53 15.33 16.47
C ALA A 222 14.33 16.31 17.32
N TRP A 223 13.90 16.57 18.56
CA TRP A 223 14.61 17.48 19.46
C TRP A 223 15.98 16.94 19.89
N GLN A 224 16.12 15.62 20.07
CA GLN A 224 17.41 15.00 20.34
C GLN A 224 18.37 15.15 19.14
N GLU A 225 17.87 14.92 17.91
CA GLU A 225 18.68 15.08 16.71
C GLU A 225 19.00 16.55 16.40
N VAL A 226 18.09 17.48 16.67
CA VAL A 226 18.37 18.94 16.59
C VAL A 226 19.56 19.30 17.47
N ALA A 227 19.57 18.82 18.73
CA ALA A 227 20.66 19.09 19.66
C ALA A 227 21.98 18.43 19.25
N ALA A 228 21.92 17.26 18.60
CA ALA A 228 23.10 16.52 18.17
C ALA A 228 23.70 17.05 16.85
N LEU A 229 22.86 17.39 15.87
CA LEU A 229 23.29 17.76 14.52
C LEU A 229 23.54 19.26 14.34
N GLY A 230 22.81 20.12 15.05
CA GLY A 230 22.85 21.57 14.82
C GLY A 230 22.62 21.91 13.35
N ASP A 231 23.58 22.60 12.72
CA ASP A 231 23.55 23.01 11.30
C ASP A 231 24.23 22.01 10.35
N GLU A 232 24.72 20.86 10.85
CA GLU A 232 25.48 19.90 10.04
C GLU A 232 24.61 19.24 8.97
N ALA A 233 25.01 19.28 7.69
CA ALA A 233 24.28 18.61 6.61
C ALA A 233 24.39 17.08 6.71
N LEU A 234 23.31 16.37 6.37
CA LEU A 234 23.29 14.91 6.41
C LEU A 234 23.69 14.30 5.05
N PRO A 235 24.47 13.21 5.03
CA PRO A 235 24.71 12.44 3.82
C PRO A 235 23.42 11.69 3.38
N ARG A 236 23.34 11.33 2.10
CA ARG A 236 22.27 10.42 1.63
C ARG A 236 22.36 9.08 2.36
N GLY A 237 21.20 8.57 2.77
CA GLY A 237 21.12 7.33 3.54
C GLY A 237 21.56 7.48 5.00
N ALA A 238 21.69 8.70 5.51
CA ALA A 238 21.84 8.93 6.95
C ALA A 238 20.71 8.25 7.71
N GLY A 239 21.04 7.64 8.85
CA GLY A 239 20.03 7.12 9.78
C GLY A 239 19.35 8.23 10.57
N GLY A 240 18.37 7.85 11.39
CA GLY A 240 17.62 8.79 12.24
C GLY A 240 16.41 9.40 11.55
N LEU A 241 15.69 10.24 12.28
CA LEU A 241 14.48 10.90 11.84
C LEU A 241 14.77 11.84 10.68
N PHE A 242 15.75 12.74 10.80
CA PHE A 242 16.05 13.69 9.72
C PHE A 242 16.66 13.02 8.48
N GLY A 243 17.30 11.86 8.65
CA GLY A 243 17.75 11.02 7.53
C GLY A 243 16.61 10.27 6.82
N SER A 244 15.45 10.13 7.46
CA SER A 244 14.25 9.49 6.89
C SER A 244 13.33 10.44 6.11
N LEU A 245 13.63 11.73 6.11
CA LEU A 245 12.92 12.75 5.35
C LEU A 245 13.35 12.75 3.86
N PRO A 246 12.57 13.39 2.97
CA PRO A 246 12.91 13.54 1.57
C PRO A 246 14.34 14.04 1.33
N PRO A 247 15.06 13.56 0.29
CA PRO A 247 16.45 13.95 0.02
C PRO A 247 16.70 15.47 -0.05
N VAL A 248 15.68 16.22 -0.47
CA VAL A 248 15.71 17.69 -0.55
C VAL A 248 15.90 18.38 0.81
N THR A 249 15.61 17.71 1.92
CA THR A 249 15.76 18.27 3.28
C THR A 249 17.12 18.00 3.91
N LEU A 250 17.97 17.13 3.33
CA LEU A 250 19.21 16.68 3.97
C LEU A 250 20.23 17.79 4.20
N ARG A 251 20.15 18.89 3.42
CA ARG A 251 21.04 20.06 3.53
C ARG A 251 20.45 21.21 4.37
N GLN A 252 19.28 21.03 4.97
CA GLN A 252 18.64 22.05 5.78
C GLN A 252 19.38 22.25 7.11
N ASP A 253 19.34 23.48 7.63
CA ASP A 253 20.07 23.88 8.83
C ASP A 253 19.32 23.57 10.14
N GLY A 254 19.93 23.91 11.28
CA GLY A 254 19.35 23.71 12.60
C GLY A 254 18.12 24.58 12.87
N ALA A 255 17.93 25.69 12.16
CA ALA A 255 16.70 26.49 12.27
C ALA A 255 15.53 25.76 11.61
N TRP A 256 15.72 25.24 10.40
CA TRP A 256 14.73 24.43 9.71
C TRP A 256 14.37 23.16 10.50
N ARG A 257 15.38 22.46 11.06
CA ARG A 257 15.15 21.26 11.87
C ARG A 257 14.36 21.54 13.13
N ARG A 258 14.59 22.69 13.77
CA ARG A 258 13.79 23.15 14.91
C ARG A 258 12.33 23.40 14.52
N GLN A 259 12.08 23.95 13.33
CA GLN A 259 10.72 24.13 12.81
C GLN A 259 10.04 22.78 12.53
N MET A 260 10.77 21.82 11.98
CA MET A 260 10.23 20.46 11.78
C MET A 260 9.95 19.76 13.13
N ALA A 261 10.88 19.83 14.08
CA ALA A 261 10.67 19.32 15.45
C ALA A 261 9.44 19.96 16.10
N ARG A 262 9.23 21.26 15.83
CA ARG A 262 8.06 21.99 16.29
C ARG A 262 6.76 21.55 15.61
N ALA A 263 6.77 21.22 14.32
CA ALA A 263 5.60 20.70 13.64
C ALA A 263 5.07 19.40 14.30
N PHE A 264 5.96 18.53 14.81
CA PHE A 264 5.55 17.38 15.61
C PHE A 264 4.92 17.79 16.95
N ASP A 265 5.45 18.79 17.64
CA ASP A 265 4.87 19.29 18.90
C ASP A 265 3.47 19.88 18.69
N ASP A 266 3.31 20.70 17.65
CA ASP A 266 2.03 21.33 17.32
C ASP A 266 0.98 20.27 16.94
N LEU A 267 1.36 19.27 16.13
CA LEU A 267 0.47 18.15 15.79
C LEU A 267 0.12 17.29 17.01
N ALA A 268 1.09 17.00 17.89
CA ALA A 268 0.82 16.25 19.12
C ALA A 268 -0.17 16.98 20.05
N ALA A 269 -0.07 18.31 20.12
CA ALA A 269 -1.00 19.14 20.89
C ALA A 269 -2.42 19.08 20.31
N ASP A 270 -2.58 19.21 18.99
CA ASP A 270 -3.90 19.09 18.36
C ASP A 270 -4.52 17.71 18.55
N LEU A 271 -3.70 16.66 18.46
CA LEU A 271 -4.16 15.28 18.65
C LEU A 271 -4.58 15.00 20.10
N ALA A 272 -4.07 15.75 21.07
CA ALA A 272 -4.56 15.68 22.45
C ALA A 272 -6.01 16.18 22.57
N ASP A 273 -6.43 17.08 21.69
CA ASP A 273 -7.82 17.52 21.54
C ASP A 273 -8.64 16.63 20.58
N GLY A 274 -8.06 15.52 20.08
CA GLY A 274 -8.69 14.62 19.12
C GLY A 274 -8.77 15.16 17.69
N ARG A 275 -7.98 16.18 17.35
CA ARG A 275 -7.94 16.83 16.03
C ARG A 275 -6.56 16.67 15.39
N ALA A 276 -6.48 16.77 14.07
CA ALA A 276 -5.22 16.90 13.35
C ALA A 276 -5.34 18.12 12.44
N LEU A 277 -4.91 19.29 12.93
CA LEU A 277 -4.92 20.50 12.13
C LEU A 277 -3.59 20.57 11.38
N LEU A 278 -3.66 20.54 10.05
CA LEU A 278 -2.49 20.68 9.19
C LEU A 278 -2.55 22.06 8.55
N LEU A 279 -1.64 22.93 8.98
CA LEU A 279 -1.64 24.34 8.58
C LEU A 279 -0.47 24.66 7.66
N CYS A 280 0.49 23.75 7.47
CA CYS A 280 1.60 23.87 6.54
C CYS A 280 2.16 22.50 6.13
N LYS A 281 3.01 22.47 5.10
CA LYS A 281 3.61 21.23 4.56
C LYS A 281 4.45 20.47 5.60
N GLY A 282 5.09 21.20 6.52
CA GLY A 282 5.83 20.60 7.62
C GLY A 282 4.95 19.79 8.57
N GLU A 283 3.72 20.27 8.82
CA GLU A 283 2.72 19.54 9.63
C GLU A 283 2.17 18.33 8.87
N GLU A 284 1.97 18.42 7.55
CA GLU A 284 1.60 17.26 6.73
C GLU A 284 2.69 16.17 6.72
N MET A 285 3.96 16.57 6.58
CA MET A 285 5.08 15.63 6.71
C MET A 285 5.16 15.03 8.13
N ALA A 286 4.90 15.82 9.17
CA ALA A 286 4.84 15.32 10.53
C ALA A 286 3.74 14.27 10.71
N LEU A 287 2.56 14.50 10.12
CA LEU A 287 1.47 13.53 10.09
C LEU A 287 1.85 12.26 9.31
N HIS A 288 2.46 12.39 8.13
CA HIS A 288 2.90 11.24 7.34
C HIS A 288 3.81 10.31 8.15
N LEU A 289 4.85 10.87 8.77
CA LEU A 289 5.77 10.12 9.61
C LEU A 289 5.06 9.57 10.87
N GLY A 290 4.15 10.35 11.45
CA GLY A 290 3.30 9.96 12.57
C GLY A 290 2.46 8.71 12.27
N ILE A 291 1.78 8.69 11.12
CA ILE A 291 0.98 7.55 10.66
C ILE A 291 1.86 6.32 10.47
N ARG A 292 3.02 6.45 9.81
CA ARG A 292 3.96 5.33 9.63
C ARG A 292 4.47 4.78 10.97
N ARG A 293 4.78 5.66 11.92
CA ARG A 293 5.19 5.26 13.28
C ARG A 293 4.05 4.58 14.04
N ALA A 294 2.83 5.11 13.96
CA ALA A 294 1.64 4.54 14.58
C ALA A 294 1.31 3.15 14.01
N GLN A 295 1.39 2.97 12.69
CA GLN A 295 1.29 1.67 12.02
C GLN A 295 2.32 0.66 12.57
N ASN A 296 3.57 1.09 12.74
CA ASN A 296 4.61 0.24 13.31
C ASN A 296 4.31 -0.17 14.76
N ILE A 297 3.85 0.77 15.59
CA ILE A 297 3.46 0.47 16.98
C ILE A 297 2.26 -0.49 17.00
N HIS A 298 1.22 -0.22 16.21
CA HIS A 298 0.03 -1.07 16.10
C HIS A 298 0.42 -2.50 15.73
N ARG A 299 1.24 -2.70 14.70
CA ARG A 299 1.63 -4.03 14.22
C ARG A 299 2.60 -4.75 15.16
N ASN A 300 3.59 -4.03 15.70
CA ASN A 300 4.76 -4.66 16.31
C ASN A 300 4.87 -4.47 17.83
N ARG A 301 4.02 -3.64 18.45
CA ARG A 301 4.12 -3.29 19.88
C ARG A 301 2.75 -3.41 20.58
N PRO A 302 2.12 -4.60 20.63
CA PRO A 302 0.76 -4.79 21.13
C PRO A 302 0.56 -4.35 22.60
N ARG A 303 1.59 -4.49 23.45
CA ARG A 303 1.53 -4.01 24.84
C ARG A 303 1.52 -2.48 24.94
N LEU A 304 2.24 -1.81 24.04
CA LEU A 304 2.27 -0.35 24.01
C LEU A 304 0.94 0.19 23.47
N LEU A 305 0.41 -0.43 22.41
CA LEU A 305 -0.94 -0.14 21.91
C LEU A 305 -1.99 -0.29 23.02
N ALA A 306 -2.01 -1.43 23.72
CA ALA A 306 -3.00 -1.68 24.77
C ALA A 306 -2.99 -0.62 25.87
N ARG A 307 -1.80 -0.14 26.27
CA ARG A 307 -1.65 0.97 27.23
C ARG A 307 -2.11 2.31 26.65
N ALA A 308 -1.77 2.58 25.39
CA ALA A 308 -2.12 3.85 24.74
C ALA A 308 -3.63 4.06 24.62
N VAL A 309 -4.41 2.97 24.52
CA VAL A 309 -5.86 3.02 24.31
C VAL A 309 -6.68 2.55 25.52
N GLU A 310 -6.02 2.37 26.66
CA GLU A 310 -6.66 1.94 27.90
C GLU A 310 -7.76 2.92 28.32
N GLY A 311 -8.96 2.38 28.61
CA GLY A 311 -10.11 3.19 29.02
C GLY A 311 -10.82 3.97 27.89
N LEU A 312 -10.32 3.92 26.65
CA LEU A 312 -10.95 4.59 25.52
C LEU A 312 -12.00 3.69 24.85
N PRO A 313 -13.13 4.25 24.39
CA PRO A 313 -14.17 3.48 23.71
C PRO A 313 -13.65 2.92 22.38
N ALA A 314 -13.99 1.67 22.09
CA ALA A 314 -13.70 1.06 20.80
C ALA A 314 -14.68 1.58 19.74
N ALA A 315 -14.20 1.75 18.51
CA ALA A 315 -15.01 2.07 17.36
C ALA A 315 -14.61 1.19 16.16
N ALA A 316 -15.56 0.94 15.26
CA ALA A 316 -15.34 0.08 14.08
C ALA A 316 -14.21 0.58 13.15
N ARG A 317 -13.95 1.90 13.17
CA ARG A 317 -12.92 2.57 12.36
C ARG A 317 -11.59 2.77 13.10
N ASP A 318 -11.40 2.14 14.26
CA ASP A 318 -10.14 2.25 15.01
C ASP A 318 -8.95 1.78 14.16
N PHE A 319 -7.91 2.60 14.14
CA PHE A 319 -6.64 2.37 13.44
C PHE A 319 -6.76 2.21 11.92
N ASP A 320 -7.76 2.86 11.32
CA ASP A 320 -7.83 2.98 9.88
C ASP A 320 -6.85 4.03 9.37
N TRP A 321 -5.60 3.60 9.24
CA TRP A 321 -4.50 4.47 8.82
C TRP A 321 -4.62 4.93 7.38
N TYR A 322 -5.36 4.21 6.56
CA TYR A 322 -5.59 4.62 5.18
C TYR A 322 -6.50 5.85 5.16
N ALA A 323 -7.64 5.80 5.86
CA ALA A 323 -8.49 6.98 6.00
C ALA A 323 -7.80 8.13 6.72
N CYS A 324 -6.85 7.87 7.64
CA CYS A 324 -6.02 8.94 8.19
C CYS A 324 -5.13 9.60 7.13
N SER A 325 -4.61 8.84 6.17
CA SER A 325 -3.79 9.39 5.08
C SER A 325 -4.63 10.11 4.04
N ASP A 326 -5.82 9.60 3.75
CA ASP A 326 -6.68 10.12 2.69
C ASP A 326 -7.47 11.36 3.14
N LEU A 327 -7.98 11.36 4.39
CA LEU A 327 -8.91 12.39 4.87
C LEU A 327 -8.27 13.54 5.64
N LEU A 328 -7.06 13.35 6.18
CA LEU A 328 -6.41 14.37 7.02
C LEU A 328 -5.46 15.26 6.26
N PHE A 329 -4.86 14.77 5.17
CA PHE A 329 -3.99 15.59 4.31
C PHE A 329 -4.84 16.61 3.57
N GLU A 330 -4.39 17.86 3.52
CA GLU A 330 -5.03 18.89 2.69
C GLU A 330 -4.55 18.72 1.23
N ASP A 331 -3.28 18.32 1.03
CA ASP A 331 -2.73 17.88 -0.25
C ASP A 331 -1.75 16.69 -0.09
N HIS A 332 -1.64 15.83 -1.10
CA HIS A 332 -0.69 14.72 -1.16
C HIS A 332 0.65 15.12 -1.79
N ASP A 333 0.80 16.38 -2.23
CA ASP A 333 2.01 16.92 -2.85
C ASP A 333 3.30 16.66 -2.05
N VAL A 334 3.24 16.70 -0.72
CA VAL A 334 4.41 16.46 0.14
C VAL A 334 4.97 15.03 -0.01
N LEU A 335 4.15 14.08 -0.44
CA LEU A 335 4.53 12.68 -0.63
C LEU A 335 5.32 12.47 -1.93
N SER A 336 5.07 13.28 -2.97
CA SER A 336 5.83 13.25 -4.23
C SER A 336 7.31 13.60 -4.04
N LEU A 337 7.66 14.24 -2.92
CA LEU A 337 9.05 14.59 -2.58
C LEU A 337 9.93 13.37 -2.26
N PHE A 338 9.33 12.20 -2.02
CA PHE A 338 10.07 10.94 -1.84
C PHE A 338 10.46 10.28 -3.17
N ASP A 339 9.96 10.74 -4.31
CA ASP A 339 10.24 10.14 -5.61
C ASP A 339 11.65 10.50 -6.12
N ASP A 340 12.39 9.48 -6.58
CA ASP A 340 13.77 9.61 -7.04
C ASP A 340 13.92 10.52 -8.30
N ASP A 341 12.84 10.79 -9.02
CA ASP A 341 12.85 11.67 -10.20
C ASP A 341 12.88 13.17 -9.86
N VAL A 342 12.66 13.57 -8.60
CA VAL A 342 12.77 14.97 -8.16
C VAL A 342 14.21 15.50 -8.30
N ASP A 343 15.22 14.61 -8.23
CA ASP A 343 16.62 14.95 -8.50
C ASP A 343 16.89 15.28 -9.98
N ARG A 344 16.03 14.86 -10.91
CA ARG A 344 16.22 15.03 -12.37
C ARG A 344 15.54 16.27 -12.94
N ALA A 345 14.68 16.93 -12.17
CA ALA A 345 13.98 18.15 -12.58
C ALA A 345 14.38 19.34 -11.68
N PRO A 346 15.41 20.12 -12.06
CA PRO A 346 15.89 21.27 -11.29
C PRO A 346 14.79 22.27 -10.91
N ASP A 347 13.77 22.43 -11.77
CA ASP A 347 12.63 23.34 -11.55
C ASP A 347 11.64 22.87 -10.46
N VAL A 348 11.64 21.58 -10.09
CA VAL A 348 10.77 21.03 -9.04
C VAL A 348 11.44 21.18 -7.67
N ALA A 349 12.76 20.96 -7.60
CA ALA A 349 13.55 21.13 -6.38
C ALA A 349 13.60 22.59 -5.88
N ASP A 350 13.63 23.58 -6.80
CA ASP A 350 13.67 25.01 -6.47
C ASP A 350 12.29 25.56 -6.04
N ARG A 351 11.19 24.94 -6.47
CA ARG A 351 9.82 25.28 -6.03
C ARG A 351 9.43 24.65 -4.68
N ALA A 352 10.19 23.66 -4.19
CA ALA A 352 9.81 22.81 -3.06
C ALA A 352 10.35 23.27 -1.69
N LEU A 353 11.23 24.26 -1.60
CA LEU A 353 12.00 24.52 -0.37
C LEU A 353 11.65 25.78 0.45
N PRO A 354 11.25 26.94 -0.09
CA PRO A 354 11.09 28.14 0.74
C PRO A 354 9.91 28.11 1.73
N ASP A 355 8.92 27.23 1.55
CA ASP A 355 7.59 27.41 2.18
C ASP A 355 7.09 26.23 3.02
N TRP A 356 7.98 25.34 3.50
CA TRP A 356 7.56 24.18 4.31
C TRP A 356 6.73 24.55 5.53
N PHE A 357 7.05 25.69 6.16
CA PHE A 357 6.41 26.16 7.37
C PHE A 357 5.56 27.42 7.14
N SER A 358 5.40 27.83 5.88
CA SER A 358 4.46 28.88 5.49
C SER A 358 3.04 28.33 5.62
N PRO A 359 2.10 29.10 6.20
CA PRO A 359 0.74 28.63 6.36
C PRO A 359 0.07 28.45 4.99
N PHE A 360 -0.80 27.45 4.86
CA PHE A 360 -1.66 27.29 3.68
C PHE A 360 -2.68 28.42 3.56
N ASP A 361 -3.12 28.93 4.71
CA ASP A 361 -4.06 30.04 4.85
C ASP A 361 -3.55 30.96 5.99
N ASP A 362 -3.21 32.20 5.65
CA ASP A 362 -2.69 33.20 6.58
C ASP A 362 -3.65 33.46 7.77
N ASP A 363 -4.96 33.34 7.55
CA ASP A 363 -5.97 33.57 8.58
C ASP A 363 -6.03 32.42 9.60
N ARG A 364 -5.44 31.26 9.27
CA ARG A 364 -5.38 30.06 10.10
C ARG A 364 -3.97 29.77 10.63
N ALA A 365 -3.01 30.66 10.42
CA ALA A 365 -1.62 30.44 10.79
C ALA A 365 -1.43 30.19 12.30
N ARG A 366 -0.48 29.31 12.63
CA ARG A 366 -0.05 29.08 14.02
C ARG A 366 0.50 30.38 14.62
N ALA A 367 0.21 30.64 15.91
CA ALA A 367 0.71 31.81 16.63
C ALA A 367 2.25 31.93 16.53
N PRO A 368 2.81 33.07 16.09
CA PRO A 368 4.25 33.19 15.81
C PRO A 368 5.13 33.18 17.08
N ASP A 369 4.58 33.52 18.24
CA ASP A 369 5.28 33.62 19.53
C ASP A 369 5.33 32.30 20.31
N ARG A 370 4.82 31.21 19.72
CA ARG A 370 4.67 29.90 20.37
C ARG A 370 5.98 29.23 20.83
N GLY A 371 7.15 29.71 20.39
CA GLY A 371 8.49 29.48 20.97
C GLY A 371 9.02 28.03 21.01
N PHE A 372 10.28 27.78 20.64
CA PHE A 372 10.85 26.43 20.65
C PHE A 372 11.03 25.83 22.06
N ARG A 373 11.12 24.49 22.18
CA ARG A 373 11.58 23.86 23.42
C ARG A 373 12.94 24.45 23.80
N HIS A 374 13.07 24.90 25.04
CA HIS A 374 14.36 25.39 25.53
C HIS A 374 15.36 24.23 25.55
N PRO A 375 16.63 24.46 25.16
CA PRO A 375 17.67 23.44 25.23
C PRO A 375 17.94 22.94 26.65
#